data_AF-A0A1J4K912-F1
#
_entry.id   AF-A0A1J4K912-F1
#
_cell.length_a   1.000
_cell.length_b   1.000
_cell.length_c   1.000
_cell.angle_alpha   90.00
_cell.angle_beta   90.00
_cell.angle_gamma   90.00
#
_symmetry.space_group_name_H-M   'P 1'
#
loop_
_entity.id
_entity.type
_entity.pdbx_description
1 polymer ?
#
loop_
_entity_poly.entity_id
_entity_poly.type
_entity_poly.pdbx_seq_one_letter_code
_entity_poly.pdbx_strand_id
1 'polypeptide(L)'
;MDDENTQVLNFSAKMISDYPEDRRRQFVVSYYLCDKTMAVFEMQVPNSGFRAGKFLQRTRVRDPKTKQFFEPSAFYVGAKIHVSGRNFELLDAAPHTLCLMEAHADDFPEADITTVIQNLINVCMQTTKSVRAIFEEKDPRKTGFVSIDDAKAIFKQFVPQITPHAVITLTRACEHDDGTYEYTLLLNYMRA
;
A
#
# COMPACT_ATOMS: atom_id res chain seq x y z
N MET A 1 27.38 9.02 10.72
CA MET A 1 26.18 8.78 11.55
C MET A 1 25.00 9.26 10.71
N ASP A 2 24.57 8.50 9.70
CA ASP A 2 23.44 8.89 8.83
C ASP A 2 22.66 7.68 8.26
N ASP A 3 22.84 6.46 8.81
CA ASP A 3 22.21 5.25 8.26
C ASP A 3 20.84 4.90 8.88
N GLU A 4 20.43 5.56 9.97
CA GLU A 4 19.13 5.26 10.62
C GLU A 4 17.92 5.76 9.84
N ASN A 5 18.09 6.75 8.95
CA ASN A 5 16.97 7.32 8.20
C ASN A 5 16.65 6.55 6.90
N THR A 6 17.53 5.65 6.46
CA THR A 6 17.39 4.93 5.19
C THR A 6 16.41 3.75 5.27
N GLN A 7 16.14 3.25 6.49
CA GLN A 7 15.29 2.07 6.73
C GLN A 7 14.01 2.39 7.51
N VAL A 8 13.34 3.48 7.14
CA VAL A 8 12.07 3.90 7.74
C VAL A 8 10.95 3.80 6.72
N LEU A 9 9.89 3.06 7.06
CA LEU A 9 8.65 3.04 6.29
C LEU A 9 7.76 4.18 6.78
N ASN A 10 7.34 5.06 5.87
CA ASN A 10 6.45 6.18 6.16
C ASN A 10 5.15 6.02 5.40
N PHE A 11 4.06 5.95 6.16
CA PHE A 11 2.71 5.84 5.63
C PHE A 11 1.87 7.03 6.05
N SER A 12 1.08 7.55 5.12
CA SER A 12 -0.06 8.39 5.50
C SER A 12 -1.16 7.49 6.07
N ALA A 13 -1.86 7.97 7.09
CA ALA A 13 -2.90 7.20 7.76
C ALA A 13 -4.05 8.08 8.22
N LYS A 14 -5.21 7.47 8.39
CA LYS A 14 -6.37 8.08 9.07
C LYS A 14 -6.81 7.22 10.24
N MET A 15 -7.43 7.86 11.22
CA MET A 15 -8.08 7.15 12.32
C MET A 15 -9.42 6.56 11.86
N ILE A 16 -9.65 5.28 12.15
CA ILE A 16 -10.96 4.64 12.00
C ILE A 16 -11.76 4.97 13.27
N SER A 17 -12.70 5.89 13.15
CA SER A 17 -13.53 6.40 14.26
C SER A 17 -14.96 6.65 13.78
N ASP A 18 -15.94 6.59 14.68
CA ASP A 18 -17.32 6.99 14.38
C ASP A 18 -17.54 8.50 14.51
N TYR A 19 -16.60 9.20 15.15
CA TYR A 19 -16.66 10.65 15.31
C TYR A 19 -16.15 11.36 14.05
N PRO A 20 -16.96 12.24 13.42
CA PRO A 20 -16.57 12.92 12.18
C PRO A 20 -15.31 13.78 12.31
N GLU A 21 -15.06 14.35 13.49
CA GLU A 21 -13.86 15.16 13.75
C GLU A 21 -12.60 14.31 13.69
N ASP A 22 -12.62 13.11 14.30
CA ASP A 22 -11.50 12.18 14.27
C ASP A 22 -11.20 11.66 12.85
N ARG A 23 -12.24 11.47 12.02
CA ARG A 23 -12.08 11.02 10.62
C ARG A 23 -11.33 12.02 9.74
N ARG A 24 -11.35 13.31 10.10
CA ARG A 24 -10.68 14.38 9.35
C ARG A 24 -9.21 14.53 9.75
N ARG A 25 -8.77 13.92 10.85
CA ARG A 25 -7.39 13.97 11.32
C ARG A 25 -6.51 13.10 10.43
N GLN A 26 -5.36 13.65 10.04
CA GLN A 26 -4.38 12.97 9.22
C GLN A 26 -3.15 12.64 10.05
N PHE A 27 -2.58 11.46 9.82
CA PHE A 27 -1.45 10.97 10.56
C PHE A 27 -0.35 10.50 9.62
N VAL A 28 0.88 10.52 10.11
CA VAL A 28 2.01 9.80 9.53
C VAL A 28 2.40 8.71 10.51
N VAL A 29 2.43 7.47 10.01
CA VAL A 29 2.93 6.31 10.73
C VAL A 29 4.32 6.00 10.19
N SER A 30 5.32 6.07 11.08
CA SER A 30 6.70 5.73 10.77
C SER A 30 7.06 4.41 11.45
N TYR A 31 7.50 3.41 10.68
CA TYR A 31 8.01 2.14 11.19
C TYR A 31 9.50 2.02 10.90
N TYR A 32 10.30 1.76 11.94
CA TYR A 32 11.75 1.71 11.87
C TYR A 32 12.18 0.24 11.82
N LEU A 33 12.74 -0.19 10.67
CA LEU A 33 13.12 -1.59 10.46
C LEU A 33 14.27 -2.02 11.38
N CYS A 34 15.18 -1.10 11.69
CA CYS A 34 16.40 -1.39 12.45
C CYS A 34 16.14 -1.93 13.86
N ASP A 35 15.08 -1.48 14.53
CA ASP A 35 14.75 -1.86 15.90
C ASP A 35 13.29 -2.30 16.09
N LYS A 36 12.54 -2.45 14.99
CA LYS A 36 11.13 -2.87 14.97
C LYS A 36 10.25 -1.99 15.87
N THR A 37 10.51 -0.69 15.87
CA THR A 37 9.71 0.31 16.58
C THR A 37 8.84 1.10 15.62
N MET A 38 7.82 1.80 16.16
CA MET A 38 7.02 2.74 15.39
C MET A 38 6.76 4.03 16.15
N ALA A 39 6.52 5.11 15.41
CA ALA A 39 6.01 6.36 15.90
C ALA A 39 4.77 6.77 15.08
N VAL A 40 3.86 7.51 15.71
CA VAL A 40 2.69 8.07 15.04
C VAL A 40 2.67 9.57 15.28
N PHE A 41 2.59 10.34 14.21
CA PHE A 41 2.56 11.79 14.24
C PHE A 41 1.25 12.28 13.64
N GLU A 42 0.61 13.23 14.31
CA GLU A 42 -0.57 13.92 13.81
C GLU A 42 -0.16 15.13 12.98
N MET A 43 -0.66 15.18 11.75
CA MET A 43 -0.41 16.28 10.82
C MET A 43 -1.38 17.43 11.08
N GLN A 44 -0.90 18.65 10.92
CA GLN A 44 -1.76 19.82 11.03
C GLN A 44 -2.63 19.93 9.78
N VAL A 45 -3.94 19.76 9.95
CA VAL A 45 -4.91 20.06 8.90
C VAL A 45 -5.44 21.48 9.15
N PRO A 46 -5.29 22.42 8.19
CA PRO A 46 -5.83 23.77 8.32
C PRO A 46 -7.32 23.76 8.68
N ASN A 47 -7.74 24.64 9.58
CA ASN A 47 -9.13 24.78 10.04
C ASN A 47 -9.73 23.54 10.74
N SER A 48 -8.91 22.56 11.15
CA SER A 48 -9.41 21.34 11.82
C SER A 48 -9.58 21.49 13.34
N GLY A 49 -8.97 22.51 13.95
CA GLY A 49 -8.96 22.69 15.41
C GLY A 49 -7.98 21.77 16.16
N PHE A 50 -7.30 20.84 15.48
CA PHE A 50 -6.32 19.94 16.08
C PHE A 50 -4.89 20.48 15.99
N ARG A 51 -4.10 20.29 17.05
CA ARG A 51 -2.67 20.63 17.07
C ARG A 51 -1.87 19.46 16.47
N ALA A 52 -0.98 19.76 15.52
CA ALA A 52 0.03 18.81 15.12
C ALA A 52 0.90 18.41 16.32
N GLY A 53 1.36 17.16 16.32
CA GLY A 53 2.19 16.66 17.40
C GLY A 53 2.38 15.16 17.36
N LYS A 54 3.14 14.69 18.34
CA LYS A 54 3.41 13.27 18.50
C LYS A 54 2.20 12.58 19.13
N PHE A 55 1.55 11.69 18.39
CA PHE A 55 0.45 10.87 18.89
C PHE A 55 0.98 9.64 19.65
N LEU A 56 2.03 9.00 19.11
CA LEU A 56 2.76 7.93 19.76
C LEU A 56 4.28 8.21 19.66
N GLN A 57 4.96 8.15 20.81
CA GLN A 57 6.42 8.16 20.84
C GLN A 57 7.00 6.85 20.28
N ARG A 58 8.13 6.95 19.56
CA ARG A 58 8.88 5.81 19.02
C ARG A 58 9.02 4.72 20.08
N THR A 59 8.36 3.59 19.86
CA THR A 59 8.33 2.46 20.78
C THR A 59 7.95 1.19 20.03
N ARG A 60 8.23 0.02 20.63
CA ARG A 60 7.73 -1.25 20.12
C ARG A 60 6.26 -1.40 20.52
N VAL A 61 5.40 -1.65 19.55
CA VAL A 61 3.95 -1.82 19.78
C VAL A 61 3.57 -3.27 19.54
N ARG A 62 2.72 -3.81 20.42
CA ARG A 62 2.12 -5.13 20.24
C ARG A 62 0.75 -5.00 19.62
N ASP A 63 0.43 -5.89 18.69
CA ASP A 63 -0.93 -6.05 18.23
C ASP A 63 -1.79 -6.58 19.40
N PRO A 64 -2.86 -5.86 19.80
CA PRO A 64 -3.73 -6.29 20.89
C PRO A 64 -4.41 -7.64 20.64
N LYS A 65 -4.58 -8.07 19.38
CA LYS A 65 -5.22 -9.33 19.00
C LYS A 65 -4.26 -10.50 19.16
N THR A 66 -3.08 -10.42 18.54
CA THR A 66 -2.11 -11.52 18.53
C THR A 66 -1.18 -11.52 19.76
N LYS A 67 -1.10 -10.40 20.48
CA LYS A 67 -0.15 -10.13 21.58
C LYS A 67 1.33 -10.15 21.17
N GLN A 68 1.61 -10.27 19.88
CA GLN A 68 2.94 -10.23 19.29
C GLN A 68 3.30 -8.78 18.91
N PHE A 69 4.60 -8.51 18.78
CA PHE A 69 5.04 -7.23 18.24
C PHE A 69 4.70 -7.13 16.75
N PHE A 70 4.40 -5.92 16.28
CA PHE A 70 4.26 -5.70 14.85
C PHE A 70 5.59 -6.02 14.14
N GLU A 71 5.47 -6.75 13.04
CA GLU A 71 6.56 -7.10 12.13
C GLU A 71 6.41 -6.32 10.82
N PRO A 72 7.46 -6.19 9.98
CA PRO A 72 7.42 -5.41 8.74
C PRO A 72 6.24 -5.78 7.83
N SER A 73 5.91 -7.07 7.71
CA SER A 73 4.81 -7.58 6.90
C SER A 73 3.41 -7.06 7.28
N ALA A 74 3.26 -6.48 8.48
CA ALA A 74 2.01 -5.86 8.92
C ALA A 74 1.80 -4.44 8.34
N PHE A 75 2.81 -3.85 7.69
CA PHE A 75 2.77 -2.49 7.16
C PHE A 75 2.69 -2.50 5.63
N TYR A 76 1.49 -2.23 5.13
CA TYR A 76 1.22 -2.05 3.70
C TYR A 76 0.01 -1.13 3.53
N VAL A 77 -0.16 -0.57 2.34
CA VAL A 77 -1.29 0.32 2.04
C VAL A 77 -2.61 -0.45 2.08
N GLY A 78 -3.56 0.04 2.86
CA GLY A 78 -4.82 -0.63 3.21
C GLY A 78 -4.76 -1.47 4.50
N ALA A 79 -3.58 -1.65 5.10
CA ALA A 79 -3.46 -2.34 6.39
C ALA A 79 -4.14 -1.54 7.52
N LYS A 80 -4.69 -2.27 8.48
CA LYS A 80 -5.32 -1.71 9.68
C LYS A 80 -4.49 -2.05 10.91
N ILE A 81 -3.90 -1.05 11.54
CA ILE A 81 -3.07 -1.23 12.74
C ILE A 81 -3.78 -0.67 13.97
N HIS A 82 -3.60 -1.33 15.11
CA HIS A 82 -4.14 -0.85 16.38
C HIS A 82 -3.02 -0.34 17.28
N VAL A 83 -3.04 0.95 17.58
CA VAL A 83 -1.96 1.66 18.27
C VAL A 83 -2.55 2.64 19.28
N SER A 84 -2.08 2.58 20.52
CA SER A 84 -2.50 3.48 21.62
C SER A 84 -4.03 3.57 21.80
N GLY A 85 -4.73 2.44 21.68
CA GLY A 85 -6.18 2.36 21.85
C GLY A 85 -7.00 2.84 20.65
N ARG A 86 -6.36 3.19 19.53
CA ARG A 86 -7.01 3.64 18.29
C ARG A 86 -6.67 2.73 17.11
N ASN A 87 -7.61 2.61 16.18
CA ASN A 87 -7.39 1.91 14.92
C ASN A 87 -7.01 2.91 13.84
N PHE A 88 -5.97 2.63 13.08
CA PHE A 88 -5.54 3.42 11.95
C PHE A 88 -5.60 2.57 10.68
N GLU A 89 -6.00 3.19 9.57
CA GLU A 89 -5.86 2.62 8.23
C GLU A 89 -4.70 3.33 7.53
N LEU A 90 -3.74 2.56 7.02
CA LEU A 90 -2.65 3.07 6.20
C LEU A 90 -3.21 3.36 4.81
N LEU A 91 -3.12 4.61 4.35
CA LEU A 91 -3.79 5.07 3.14
C LEU A 91 -2.87 5.16 1.94
N ASP A 92 -1.63 5.55 2.17
CA ASP A 92 -0.62 5.73 1.14
C ASP A 92 0.77 5.58 1.75
N ALA A 93 1.78 5.34 0.91
CA ALA A 93 3.17 5.19 1.33
C ALA A 93 4.05 6.25 0.64
N ALA A 94 5.08 6.72 1.34
CA ALA A 94 6.07 7.58 0.70
C ALA A 94 6.78 6.84 -0.45
N PRO A 95 7.22 7.53 -1.52
CA PRO A 95 7.89 6.88 -2.65
C PRO A 95 9.11 6.03 -2.24
N HIS A 96 9.94 6.55 -1.32
CA HIS A 96 11.07 5.80 -0.75
C HIS A 96 10.62 4.52 -0.02
N THR A 97 9.48 4.57 0.67
CA THR A 97 8.92 3.40 1.37
C THR A 97 8.51 2.32 0.40
N LEU A 98 7.87 2.66 -0.72
CA LEU A 98 7.53 1.71 -1.78
C LEU A 98 8.79 1.04 -2.34
N CYS A 99 9.80 1.83 -2.72
CA CYS A 99 11.06 1.30 -3.22
C CYS A 99 11.76 0.38 -2.20
N LEU A 100 11.72 0.74 -0.92
CA LEU A 100 12.33 -0.06 0.14
C LEU A 100 11.59 -1.39 0.35
N MET A 101 10.27 -1.38 0.29
CA MET A 101 9.46 -2.61 0.39
C MET A 101 9.70 -3.53 -0.82
N GLU A 102 9.78 -2.97 -2.03
CA GLU A 102 10.11 -3.70 -3.26
C GLU A 102 11.52 -4.31 -3.20
N ALA A 103 12.51 -3.58 -2.67
CA ALA A 103 13.89 -4.06 -2.51
C ALA A 103 14.02 -5.18 -1.45
N HIS A 104 13.08 -5.28 -0.53
CA HIS A 104 13.04 -6.28 0.54
C HIS A 104 11.75 -7.14 0.46
N ALA A 105 11.35 -7.49 -0.76
CA ALA A 105 10.09 -8.16 -1.07
C ALA A 105 9.82 -9.44 -0.24
N ASP A 106 10.86 -10.16 0.21
CA ASP A 106 10.76 -11.32 1.09
C ASP A 106 10.03 -11.01 2.42
N ASP A 107 10.21 -9.79 2.95
CA ASP A 107 9.56 -9.32 4.18
C ASP A 107 8.19 -8.67 3.92
N PHE A 108 7.89 -8.33 2.65
CA PHE A 108 6.71 -7.58 2.23
C PHE A 108 5.98 -8.29 1.08
N PRO A 109 5.14 -9.30 1.38
CA PRO A 109 4.42 -10.06 0.36
C PRO A 109 3.54 -9.21 -0.57
N GLU A 110 3.05 -8.06 -0.08
CA GLU A 110 2.23 -7.13 -0.87
C GLU A 110 3.06 -6.28 -1.86
N ALA A 111 4.38 -6.19 -1.66
CA ALA A 111 5.33 -5.51 -2.55
C ALA A 111 6.10 -6.49 -3.45
N ASP A 112 5.97 -7.79 -3.22
CA ASP A 112 6.50 -8.82 -4.13
C ASP A 112 5.59 -8.98 -5.36
N ILE A 113 6.10 -8.58 -6.52
CA ILE A 113 5.36 -8.68 -7.78
C ILE A 113 4.94 -10.12 -8.10
N THR A 114 5.75 -11.13 -7.75
CA THR A 114 5.45 -12.52 -8.07
C THR A 114 4.29 -13.02 -7.21
N THR A 115 4.35 -12.80 -5.90
CA THR A 115 3.26 -13.10 -4.97
C THR A 115 1.98 -12.36 -5.35
N VAL A 116 2.07 -11.07 -5.67
CA VAL A 116 0.91 -10.25 -6.03
C VAL A 116 0.26 -10.72 -7.33
N ILE A 117 1.05 -11.09 -8.35
CA ILE A 117 0.51 -11.63 -9.61
C ILE A 117 -0.18 -12.96 -9.37
N GLN A 118 0.40 -13.86 -8.57
CA GLN A 118 -0.24 -15.13 -8.22
C GLN A 118 -1.57 -14.91 -7.50
N ASN A 119 -1.63 -13.96 -6.57
CA ASN A 119 -2.88 -13.57 -5.91
C ASN A 119 -3.92 -13.04 -6.91
N LEU A 120 -3.51 -12.18 -7.86
CA LEU A 120 -4.39 -11.67 -8.91
C LEU A 120 -4.93 -12.81 -9.79
N ILE A 121 -4.08 -13.75 -10.22
CA ILE A 121 -4.48 -14.93 -11.00
C ILE A 121 -5.53 -15.74 -10.25
N ASN A 122 -5.30 -16.02 -8.97
CA ASN A 122 -6.23 -16.79 -8.13
C ASN A 122 -7.60 -16.10 -8.03
N VAL A 123 -7.63 -14.77 -7.88
CA VAL A 123 -8.86 -13.98 -7.88
C VAL A 123 -9.55 -14.04 -9.24
N CYS A 124 -8.81 -13.95 -10.34
CA CYS A 124 -9.36 -14.10 -11.70
C CYS A 124 -9.94 -15.49 -11.96
N MET A 125 -9.35 -16.56 -11.41
CA MET A 125 -9.89 -17.91 -11.54
C MET A 125 -11.20 -18.10 -10.77
N GLN A 126 -11.39 -17.36 -9.68
CA GLN A 126 -12.59 -17.42 -8.84
C GLN A 126 -13.70 -16.46 -9.31
N THR A 127 -13.41 -15.60 -10.28
CA THR A 127 -14.35 -14.60 -10.80
C THR A 127 -14.56 -14.78 -12.29
N THR A 128 -15.65 -14.24 -12.84
CA THR A 128 -15.85 -14.22 -14.29
C THR A 128 -15.08 -13.08 -14.97
N LYS A 129 -14.36 -12.26 -14.20
CA LYS A 129 -13.63 -11.08 -14.68
C LYS A 129 -12.25 -11.47 -15.19
N SER A 130 -12.07 -11.39 -16.50
CA SER A 130 -10.76 -11.56 -17.13
C SER A 130 -10.01 -10.22 -17.14
N VAL A 131 -8.89 -10.13 -16.41
CA VAL A 131 -7.99 -8.96 -16.43
C VAL A 131 -7.59 -8.61 -17.87
N ARG A 132 -7.26 -9.64 -18.67
CA ARG A 132 -6.92 -9.48 -20.08
C ARG A 132 -8.03 -8.81 -20.89
N ALA A 133 -9.27 -9.27 -20.74
CA ALA A 133 -10.40 -8.71 -21.49
C ALA A 133 -10.65 -7.24 -21.13
N ILE A 134 -10.50 -6.88 -19.84
CA ILE A 134 -10.70 -5.51 -19.37
C ILE A 134 -9.60 -4.58 -19.93
N PHE A 135 -8.35 -5.02 -19.99
CA PHE A 135 -7.28 -4.26 -20.63
C PHE A 135 -7.49 -4.11 -22.14
N GLU A 136 -7.85 -5.19 -22.84
CA GLU A 136 -8.10 -5.16 -24.29
C GLU A 136 -9.32 -4.28 -24.65
N GLU A 137 -10.32 -4.17 -23.78
CA GLU A 137 -11.45 -3.25 -23.95
C GLU A 137 -11.00 -1.77 -23.87
N LYS A 138 -10.03 -1.48 -23.00
CA LYS A 138 -9.44 -0.14 -22.81
C LYS A 138 -8.38 0.22 -23.85
N ASP A 139 -7.91 -0.76 -24.64
CA ASP A 139 -7.00 -0.56 -25.77
C ASP A 139 -7.60 -1.08 -27.10
N PRO A 140 -8.58 -0.38 -27.69
CA PRO A 140 -9.21 -0.79 -28.96
C PRO A 140 -8.23 -0.88 -30.13
N ARG A 141 -7.09 -0.16 -30.04
CA ARG A 141 -6.04 -0.15 -31.05
C ARG A 141 -5.06 -1.30 -30.90
N LYS A 142 -5.14 -2.08 -29.81
CA LYS A 142 -4.28 -3.23 -29.51
C LYS A 142 -2.80 -2.87 -29.56
N THR A 143 -2.48 -1.71 -29.01
CA THR A 143 -1.11 -1.21 -28.87
C THR A 143 -0.31 -2.02 -27.84
N GLY A 144 -0.97 -2.65 -26.86
CA GLY A 144 -0.33 -3.28 -25.71
C GLY A 144 -0.17 -2.35 -24.50
N PHE A 145 -0.65 -1.10 -24.62
CA PHE A 145 -0.50 -0.05 -23.63
C PHE A 145 -1.84 0.58 -23.25
N VAL A 146 -1.95 1.00 -22.00
CA VAL A 146 -3.04 1.85 -21.49
C VAL A 146 -2.47 2.98 -20.64
N SER A 147 -3.29 3.96 -20.24
CA SER A 147 -2.84 4.96 -19.28
C SER A 147 -2.62 4.34 -17.89
N ILE A 148 -1.70 4.90 -17.08
CA ILE A 148 -1.50 4.47 -15.68
C ILE A 148 -2.80 4.59 -14.87
N ASP A 149 -3.60 5.63 -15.12
CA ASP A 149 -4.87 5.84 -14.42
C ASP A 149 -5.91 4.77 -14.79
N ASP A 150 -5.98 4.36 -16.06
CA ASP A 150 -6.81 3.23 -16.47
C ASP A 150 -6.33 1.93 -15.82
N ALA A 151 -5.02 1.65 -15.82
CA ALA A 151 -4.46 0.47 -15.17
C ALA A 151 -4.82 0.42 -13.67
N LYS A 152 -4.60 1.52 -12.95
CA LYS A 152 -5.02 1.67 -11.54
C LYS A 152 -6.52 1.43 -11.38
N ALA A 153 -7.35 1.99 -12.26
CA ALA A 153 -8.81 1.83 -12.19
C ALA A 153 -9.24 0.37 -12.44
N ILE A 154 -8.57 -0.34 -13.33
CA ILE A 154 -8.80 -1.76 -13.60
C ILE A 154 -8.47 -2.60 -12.36
N PHE A 155 -7.27 -2.45 -11.80
CA PHE A 155 -6.86 -3.22 -10.61
C PHE A 155 -7.73 -2.92 -9.39
N LYS A 156 -8.19 -1.67 -9.23
CA LYS A 156 -9.16 -1.30 -8.17
C LYS A 156 -10.46 -2.09 -8.22
N GLN A 157 -10.86 -2.64 -9.37
CA GLN A 157 -12.07 -3.48 -9.47
C GLN A 157 -11.94 -4.85 -8.77
N PHE A 158 -10.72 -5.24 -8.40
CA PHE A 158 -10.39 -6.47 -7.68
C PHE A 158 -10.16 -6.24 -6.19
N VAL A 159 -10.30 -5.00 -5.71
CA VAL A 159 -10.31 -4.69 -4.27
C VAL A 159 -11.71 -5.01 -3.71
N PRO A 160 -11.85 -5.71 -2.57
CA PRO A 160 -10.81 -6.01 -1.57
C PRO A 160 -10.16 -7.40 -1.70
N GLN A 161 -10.37 -8.14 -2.80
CA GLN A 161 -9.77 -9.47 -2.96
C GLN A 161 -8.24 -9.39 -3.09
N ILE A 162 -7.73 -8.34 -3.74
CA ILE A 162 -6.34 -7.89 -3.63
C ILE A 162 -6.27 -6.64 -2.74
N THR A 163 -5.12 -6.40 -2.10
CA THR A 163 -4.96 -5.22 -1.25
C THR A 163 -4.77 -3.95 -2.08
N PRO A 164 -5.05 -2.77 -1.51
CA PRO A 164 -4.67 -1.51 -2.14
C PRO A 164 -3.17 -1.37 -2.41
N HIS A 165 -2.31 -1.99 -1.59
CA HIS A 165 -0.87 -2.01 -1.84
C HIS A 165 -0.52 -2.87 -3.05
N ALA A 166 -1.13 -4.05 -3.19
CA ALA A 166 -0.97 -4.89 -4.38
C ALA A 166 -1.33 -4.14 -5.68
N VAL A 167 -2.36 -3.28 -5.66
CA VAL A 167 -2.68 -2.40 -6.80
C VAL A 167 -1.52 -1.47 -7.13
N ILE A 168 -0.87 -0.89 -6.12
CA ILE A 168 0.29 0.00 -6.30
C ILE A 168 1.46 -0.80 -6.88
N THR A 169 1.77 -1.98 -6.33
CA THR A 169 2.84 -2.88 -6.79
C THR A 169 2.63 -3.28 -8.25
N LEU A 170 1.41 -3.73 -8.61
CA LEU A 170 1.07 -4.09 -10.00
C LEU A 170 1.25 -2.92 -10.95
N THR A 171 0.79 -1.74 -10.55
CA THR A 171 0.89 -0.54 -11.39
C THR A 171 2.35 -0.16 -11.62
N ARG A 172 3.18 -0.15 -10.56
CA ARG A 172 4.58 0.24 -10.63
C ARG A 172 5.45 -0.75 -11.40
N ALA A 173 5.08 -2.02 -11.43
CA ALA A 173 5.89 -3.06 -12.07
C ALA A 173 5.96 -2.96 -13.61
N CYS A 174 4.95 -2.36 -14.25
CA CYS A 174 4.88 -2.23 -15.72
C CYS A 174 4.60 -0.78 -16.17
N GLU A 175 4.85 0.21 -15.32
CA GLU A 175 4.74 1.63 -15.70
C GLU A 175 5.99 2.08 -16.49
N HIS A 176 5.77 2.95 -17.48
CA HIS A 176 6.82 3.63 -18.24
C HIS A 176 6.87 5.12 -17.86
N ASP A 177 8.05 5.73 -18.06
CA ASP A 177 8.29 7.14 -17.75
C ASP A 177 7.40 8.11 -18.55
N ASP A 178 6.82 7.65 -19.66
CA ASP A 178 5.91 8.41 -20.51
C ASP A 178 4.45 8.43 -20.01
N GLY A 179 4.18 7.80 -18.86
CA GLY A 179 2.85 7.75 -18.24
C GLY A 179 1.96 6.63 -18.78
N THR A 180 2.52 5.71 -19.56
CA THR A 180 1.82 4.52 -20.06
C THR A 180 2.10 3.29 -19.19
N TYR A 181 1.21 2.31 -19.28
CA TYR A 181 1.30 1.03 -18.61
C TYR A 181 1.26 -0.10 -19.63
N GLU A 182 2.30 -0.93 -19.66
CA GLU A 182 2.45 -2.03 -20.60
C GLU A 182 1.78 -3.31 -20.05
N TYR A 183 0.50 -3.50 -20.37
CA TYR A 183 -0.24 -4.66 -19.86
C TYR A 183 0.18 -5.97 -20.53
N THR A 184 0.82 -5.95 -21.69
CA THR A 184 1.38 -7.15 -22.33
C THR A 184 2.46 -7.80 -21.48
N LEU A 185 3.29 -7.00 -20.80
CA LEU A 185 4.31 -7.49 -19.89
C LEU A 185 3.70 -8.20 -18.69
N LEU A 186 2.67 -7.61 -18.08
CA LEU A 186 1.87 -8.26 -17.03
C LEU A 186 1.30 -9.61 -17.50
N LEU A 187 0.70 -9.65 -18.70
CA LEU A 187 0.12 -10.89 -19.23
C LEU A 187 1.18 -11.98 -19.49
N ASN A 188 2.43 -11.60 -19.76
CA ASN A 188 3.54 -12.54 -19.87
C ASN A 188 3.91 -13.10 -18.49
N TYR A 189 3.99 -12.25 -17.46
CA TYR A 189 4.20 -12.70 -16.08
C TYR A 189 3.10 -13.63 -15.60
N MET A 190 1.85 -13.43 -16.03
CA MET A 190 0.74 -14.33 -15.64
C MET A 190 0.79 -15.71 -16.30
N ARG A 191 1.65 -15.92 -17.31
CA ARG A 191 1.81 -17.20 -18.03
C ARG A 191 3.01 -18.02 -17.57
N ALA A 192 3.97 -17.38 -16.91
CA ALA A 192 5.18 -18.00 -16.38
C ALA A 192 4.88 -18.75 -15.07
#